data_AF-A0A2K0USY3-F1
#
_entry.id   AF-A0A2K0USY3-F1
#
_cell.length_a   1.000
_cell.length_b   1.000
_cell.length_c   1.000
_cell.angle_alpha   90.00
_cell.angle_beta   90.00
_cell.angle_gamma   90.00
#
_symmetry.space_group_name_H-M   'P 1'
#
loop_
_entity.id
_entity.type
_entity.pdbx_description
1 polymer ?
#
loop_
_entity_poly.entity_id
_entity_poly.type
_entity_poly.pdbx_seq_one_letter_code
_entity_poly.pdbx_strand_id
1 'polypeptide(L)'
;MSSGSTRRRLARATLINLEGYDVMPCSYCSSQRPPLQCRMREGNTVCGECTRRGRPCDGNGVSLSEADRLVQAKRRIEVEEEATEEELLDLQRQMNERLSRLMRLRRQKRQIQTKGTKMLERGLQSMDELEAVEQQEAQAVVDARSAGAANIVDWTAILGASWSDPAGESSSEVVRRS
;
A
#
# COMPACT_ATOMS: atom_id res chain seq x y z
N MET A 1 41.34 -59.56 18.07
CA MET A 1 42.59 -58.93 17.57
C MET A 1 42.20 -57.69 16.78
N SER A 2 42.69 -56.50 17.16
CA SER A 2 42.34 -55.25 16.44
C SER A 2 42.96 -55.23 15.04
N SER A 3 42.18 -54.80 14.05
CA SER A 3 42.61 -54.66 12.65
C SER A 3 43.88 -53.81 12.50
N GLY A 4 44.72 -54.15 11.52
CA GLY A 4 45.94 -53.38 11.20
C GLY A 4 45.66 -51.90 10.90
N SER A 5 44.48 -51.59 10.35
CA SER A 5 44.03 -50.21 10.12
C SER A 5 43.80 -49.45 11.44
N THR A 6 43.13 -50.10 12.40
CA THR A 6 42.90 -49.53 13.74
C THR A 6 44.22 -49.25 14.46
N ARG A 7 45.19 -50.18 14.36
CA ARG A 7 46.52 -50.01 14.99
C ARG A 7 47.28 -48.82 14.41
N ARG A 8 47.31 -48.66 13.08
CA ARG A 8 47.94 -47.50 12.42
C ARG A 8 47.28 -46.19 12.82
N ARG A 9 45.94 -46.16 12.89
CA ARG A 9 45.18 -44.96 13.30
C ARG A 9 45.50 -44.52 14.72
N LEU A 10 45.55 -45.46 15.66
CA LEU A 10 45.90 -45.17 17.06
C LEU A 10 47.35 -44.69 17.18
N ALA A 11 48.30 -45.36 16.51
CA ALA A 11 49.70 -44.94 16.50
C ALA A 11 49.88 -43.52 15.94
N ARG A 12 49.17 -43.18 14.85
CA ARG A 12 49.17 -41.82 14.29
C ARG A 12 48.60 -40.80 15.28
N ALA A 13 47.48 -41.11 15.93
CA ALA A 13 46.88 -40.23 16.92
C ALA A 13 47.82 -39.97 18.11
N THR A 14 48.49 -41.02 18.61
CA THR A 14 49.50 -40.90 19.67
C THR A 14 50.64 -39.99 19.24
N LEU A 15 51.17 -40.18 18.02
CA LEU A 15 52.25 -39.33 17.50
C LEU A 15 51.84 -37.86 17.41
N ILE A 16 50.63 -37.57 16.91
CA ILE A 16 50.08 -36.20 16.85
C ILE A 16 49.94 -35.60 18.26
N ASN A 17 49.47 -36.37 19.23
CA ASN A 17 49.27 -35.87 20.58
C ASN A 17 50.58 -35.66 21.36
N LEU A 18 51.66 -36.35 20.99
CA LEU A 18 52.97 -36.19 21.63
C LEU A 18 53.78 -35.07 20.98
N GLU A 19 53.88 -35.07 19.65
CA GLU A 19 54.77 -34.19 18.87
C GLU A 19 54.04 -33.01 18.20
N GLY A 20 52.71 -32.98 18.20
CA GLY A 20 51.94 -31.93 17.54
C GLY A 20 51.91 -30.61 18.31
N TYR A 21 51.49 -29.54 17.65
CA TYR A 21 51.24 -28.23 18.25
C TYR A 21 49.75 -28.04 18.57
N ASP A 22 49.47 -27.15 19.52
CA ASP A 22 48.11 -26.77 19.88
C ASP A 22 47.50 -25.87 18.82
N VAL A 23 46.26 -26.17 18.44
CA VAL A 23 45.44 -25.33 17.55
C VAL A 23 44.14 -24.97 18.23
N MET A 24 43.43 -24.00 17.64
CA MET A 24 42.05 -23.70 18.04
C MET A 24 41.21 -24.99 18.02
N PRO A 25 40.43 -25.26 19.08
CA PRO A 25 39.63 -26.47 19.15
C PRO A 25 38.66 -26.59 17.97
N CYS A 26 38.68 -27.75 17.30
CA CYS A 26 37.67 -28.09 16.31
C CYS A 26 36.28 -28.21 16.97
N SER A 27 35.20 -28.18 16.18
CA SER A 27 33.82 -28.24 16.70
C SER A 27 33.58 -29.45 17.61
N TYR A 28 34.26 -30.57 17.33
CA TYR A 28 34.19 -31.75 18.17
C TYR A 28 34.92 -31.58 19.51
N CYS A 29 36.16 -31.09 19.50
CA CYS A 29 36.96 -30.91 20.70
C CYS A 29 36.38 -29.83 21.63
N SER A 30 35.78 -28.78 21.07
CA SER A 30 35.11 -27.71 21.83
C SER A 30 33.79 -28.15 22.46
N SER A 31 33.06 -29.07 21.84
CA SER A 31 31.77 -29.56 22.34
C SER A 31 31.87 -30.59 23.48
N GLN A 32 33.08 -31.09 23.78
CA GLN A 32 33.28 -31.99 24.93
C GLN A 32 33.24 -31.24 26.26
N ARG A 33 32.87 -31.94 27.33
CA ARG A 33 32.94 -31.43 28.71
C ARG A 33 33.76 -32.38 29.59
N PRO A 34 34.97 -31.99 30.05
CA PRO A 34 35.68 -30.74 29.72
C PRO A 34 36.11 -30.68 28.24
N PRO A 35 36.36 -29.48 27.69
CA PRO A 35 36.83 -29.33 26.31
C PRO A 35 38.19 -30.02 26.15
N LEU A 36 38.38 -30.68 25.01
CA LEU A 36 39.61 -31.40 24.70
C LEU A 36 40.62 -30.48 24.03
N GLN A 37 41.90 -30.64 24.37
CA GLN A 37 43.00 -29.96 23.70
C GLN A 37 43.15 -30.51 22.28
N CYS A 38 43.03 -29.64 21.29
CA CYS A 38 43.11 -30.00 19.88
C CYS A 38 44.55 -29.84 19.41
N ARG A 39 45.24 -30.97 19.20
CA ARG A 39 46.62 -30.99 18.69
C ARG A 39 46.69 -31.44 17.24
N MET A 40 47.47 -30.73 16.43
CA MET A 40 47.73 -31.04 15.03
C MET A 40 49.23 -31.14 14.79
N ARG A 41 49.61 -31.85 13.72
CA ARG A 41 51.01 -32.00 13.31
C ARG A 41 51.12 -31.57 11.85
N GLU A 42 52.25 -31.00 11.47
CA GLU A 42 52.49 -30.59 10.08
C GLU A 42 52.20 -31.74 9.09
N GLY A 43 51.56 -31.40 7.98
CA GLY A 43 51.12 -32.37 6.96
C GLY A 43 49.85 -33.17 7.32
N ASN A 44 49.29 -33.02 8.53
CA ASN A 44 48.01 -33.63 8.90
C ASN A 44 46.90 -32.59 8.94
N THR A 45 45.79 -32.85 8.24
CA THR A 45 44.58 -32.01 8.25
C THR A 45 43.61 -32.36 9.39
N VAL A 46 43.92 -33.39 10.19
CA VAL A 46 43.04 -33.91 11.24
C VAL A 46 43.78 -33.93 12.57
N CYS A 47 43.14 -33.40 13.62
CA CYS A 47 43.73 -33.39 14.96
C CYS A 47 43.87 -34.80 15.54
N GLY A 48 44.69 -34.95 16.59
CA GLY A 48 44.97 -36.25 17.19
C GLY A 48 43.71 -36.95 17.73
N GLU A 49 42.78 -36.21 18.32
CA GLU A 49 41.54 -36.77 18.87
C GLU A 49 40.57 -37.22 17.77
N CYS A 50 40.37 -36.41 16.72
CA CYS A 50 39.57 -36.79 15.57
C CYS A 50 40.21 -37.95 14.79
N THR A 51 41.54 -37.98 14.69
CA THR A 51 42.30 -39.09 14.10
C THR A 51 42.05 -40.38 14.88
N ARG A 52 42.15 -40.33 16.22
CA ARG A 52 41.88 -41.49 17.10
C ARG A 52 40.50 -42.10 16.86
N ARG A 53 39.50 -41.23 16.69
CA ARG A 53 38.10 -41.60 16.46
C ARG A 53 37.76 -41.92 15.00
N GLY A 54 38.64 -41.59 14.05
CA GLY A 54 38.41 -41.78 12.62
C GLY A 54 37.33 -40.85 12.06
N ARG A 55 37.31 -39.59 12.49
CA ARG A 55 36.33 -38.57 12.06
C ARG A 55 37.03 -37.42 11.34
N PRO A 56 36.32 -36.68 10.46
CA PRO A 56 36.83 -35.43 9.91
C PRO A 56 37.04 -34.40 11.03
N CYS A 57 37.91 -33.43 10.78
CA CYS A 57 38.25 -32.37 11.71
C CYS A 57 38.21 -31.04 10.97
N ASP A 58 37.48 -30.08 11.52
CA ASP A 58 37.35 -28.70 11.04
C ASP A 58 38.33 -27.74 11.74
N GLY A 59 39.20 -28.26 12.61
CA GLY A 59 40.19 -27.46 13.35
C GLY A 59 41.39 -26.96 12.53
N ASN A 60 41.46 -27.27 11.23
CA ASN A 60 42.57 -26.84 10.36
C ASN A 60 42.48 -25.34 9.96
N GLY A 61 41.50 -24.62 10.50
CA GLY A 61 41.25 -23.22 10.21
C GLY A 61 40.68 -23.00 8.79
N VAL A 62 40.34 -21.74 8.52
CA VAL A 62 39.98 -21.27 7.18
C VAL A 62 41.28 -20.93 6.45
N SER A 63 41.44 -21.37 5.19
CA SER A 63 42.61 -20.99 4.41
C SER A 63 42.65 -19.47 4.17
N LEU A 64 43.83 -18.88 3.98
CA LEU A 64 43.96 -17.44 3.68
C LEU A 64 43.11 -17.04 2.46
N SER A 65 43.07 -17.88 1.43
CA SER A 65 42.24 -17.65 0.24
C SER A 65 40.74 -17.69 0.52
N GLU A 66 40.28 -18.57 1.41
CA GLU A 66 38.87 -18.62 1.80
C GLU A 66 38.51 -17.42 2.69
N ALA A 67 39.41 -17.03 3.59
CA ALA A 67 39.24 -15.83 4.42
C ALA A 67 39.13 -14.57 3.56
N ASP A 68 40.00 -14.40 2.56
CA ASP A 68 39.95 -13.28 1.62
C ASP A 68 38.65 -13.26 0.82
N ARG A 69 38.18 -14.43 0.36
CA ARG A 69 36.88 -14.54 -0.33
C ARG A 69 35.72 -14.12 0.57
N LEU A 70 35.74 -14.51 1.85
CA LEU A 70 34.71 -14.12 2.81
C LEU A 70 34.72 -12.61 3.07
N VAL A 71 35.91 -12.01 3.20
CA VAL A 71 36.04 -10.55 3.37
C VAL A 71 35.51 -9.80 2.15
N GLN A 72 35.84 -10.27 0.94
CA GLN A 72 35.33 -9.66 -0.30
C GLN A 72 33.82 -9.83 -0.44
N ALA A 73 33.28 -11.01 -0.10
CA ALA A 73 31.84 -11.25 -0.12
C ALA A 73 31.11 -10.34 0.87
N LYS A 74 31.63 -10.21 2.10
CA LYS A 74 31.09 -9.29 3.12
C LYS A 74 31.04 -7.86 2.61
N ARG A 75 32.14 -7.35 2.04
CA ARG A 75 32.20 -5.99 1.49
C ARG A 75 31.18 -5.76 0.37
N ARG A 76 30.95 -6.76 -0.48
CA ARG A 76 29.92 -6.66 -1.53
C ARG A 76 28.53 -6.54 -0.93
N ILE A 77 28.22 -7.37 0.06
CA ILE A 77 26.94 -7.32 0.78
C ILE A 77 26.77 -5.96 1.46
N GLU A 78 27.79 -5.44 2.15
CA GLU A 78 27.72 -4.13 2.82
C GLU A 78 27.39 -2.98 1.83
N VAL A 79 27.96 -3.00 0.63
CA VAL A 79 27.65 -2.01 -0.42
C VAL A 79 26.22 -2.17 -0.94
N GLU A 80 25.75 -3.40 -1.14
CA GLU A 80 24.38 -3.67 -1.56
C GLU A 80 23.36 -3.30 -0.48
N GLU A 81 23.68 -3.52 0.80
CA GLU A 81 22.90 -3.09 1.95
C GLU A 81 22.74 -1.58 1.98
N GLU A 82 23.85 -0.82 1.89
CA GLU A 82 23.83 0.66 1.89
C GLU A 82 23.00 1.21 0.72
N ALA A 83 23.17 0.68 -0.49
CA ALA A 83 22.37 1.09 -1.66
C ALA A 83 20.87 0.81 -1.46
N THR A 84 20.53 -0.35 -0.87
CA THR A 84 19.14 -0.70 -0.57
C THR A 84 18.54 0.21 0.49
N GLU A 85 19.31 0.58 1.51
CA GLU A 85 18.89 1.53 2.53
C GLU A 85 18.59 2.92 1.94
N GLU A 86 19.43 3.42 1.04
CA GLU A 86 19.19 4.68 0.33
C GLU A 86 17.91 4.63 -0.50
N GLU A 87 17.67 3.55 -1.25
CA GLU A 87 16.44 3.35 -2.03
C GLU A 87 15.19 3.35 -1.15
N LEU A 88 15.26 2.72 0.02
CA LEU A 88 14.15 2.69 0.99
C LEU A 88 13.82 4.08 1.52
N LEU A 89 14.83 4.90 1.81
CA LEU A 89 14.63 6.29 2.25
C LEU A 89 13.96 7.12 1.16
N ASP A 90 14.36 6.95 -0.10
CA ASP A 90 13.75 7.64 -1.22
C ASP A 90 12.29 7.23 -1.46
N LEU A 91 11.99 5.93 -1.37
CA LEU A 91 10.63 5.43 -1.45
C LEU A 91 9.76 5.95 -0.31
N GLN A 92 10.30 6.04 0.92
CA GLN A 92 9.59 6.60 2.06
C GLN A 92 9.25 8.09 1.84
N ARG A 93 10.19 8.87 1.27
CA ARG A 93 9.93 10.26 0.90
C ARG A 93 8.81 10.37 -0.13
N GLN A 94 8.87 9.58 -1.20
CA GLN A 94 7.83 9.56 -2.23
C GLN A 94 6.46 9.16 -1.64
N MET A 95 6.42 8.14 -0.78
CA MET A 95 5.19 7.72 -0.10
C MET A 95 4.56 8.87 0.69
N ASN A 96 5.36 9.60 1.46
CA ASN A 96 4.89 10.75 2.25
C ASN A 96 4.33 11.87 1.36
N GLU A 97 4.96 12.15 0.23
CA GLU A 97 4.44 13.13 -0.76
C GLU A 97 3.10 12.68 -1.35
N ARG A 98 2.97 11.41 -1.73
CA ARG A 98 1.72 10.85 -2.28
C ARG A 98 0.60 10.86 -1.24
N LEU A 99 0.90 10.52 0.01
CA LEU A 99 -0.05 10.62 1.12
C LEU A 99 -0.52 12.06 1.34
N SER A 100 0.40 13.03 1.32
CA SER A 100 0.08 14.46 1.47
C SER A 100 -0.83 14.95 0.35
N ARG A 101 -0.55 14.55 -0.90
CA ARG A 101 -1.42 14.82 -2.05
C ARG A 101 -2.81 14.18 -1.88
N LEU A 102 -2.87 12.92 -1.43
CA LEU A 102 -4.14 12.22 -1.19
C LEU A 102 -4.99 12.94 -0.14
N MET A 103 -4.39 13.41 0.94
CA MET A 103 -5.08 14.17 1.99
C MET A 103 -5.64 15.49 1.47
N ARG A 104 -4.89 16.22 0.65
CA ARG A 104 -5.37 17.44 -0.01
C ARG A 104 -6.56 17.16 -0.93
N LEU A 105 -6.48 16.13 -1.76
CA LEU A 105 -7.57 15.74 -2.67
C LEU A 105 -8.84 15.36 -1.90
N ARG A 106 -8.71 14.61 -0.79
CA ARG A 106 -9.84 14.27 0.08
C ARG A 106 -10.49 15.53 0.68
N ARG A 107 -9.69 16.51 1.10
CA ARG A 107 -10.21 17.80 1.61
C ARG A 107 -10.96 18.57 0.53
N GLN A 108 -10.39 18.67 -0.67
CA GLN A 108 -11.04 19.32 -1.80
C GLN A 108 -12.36 18.65 -2.18
N LYS A 109 -12.39 17.31 -2.24
CA LYS A 109 -13.62 16.54 -2.48
C LYS A 109 -14.70 16.88 -1.46
N ARG A 110 -14.39 16.87 -0.16
CA ARG A 110 -15.34 17.23 0.91
C ARG A 110 -15.86 18.66 0.75
N GLN A 111 -14.97 19.61 0.44
CA GLN A 111 -15.38 21.01 0.22
C GLN A 111 -16.34 21.16 -0.96
N ILE A 112 -16.09 20.47 -2.08
CA ILE A 112 -16.99 20.48 -3.24
C ILE A 112 -18.33 19.87 -2.87
N GLN A 113 -18.34 18.73 -2.18
CA GLN A 113 -19.56 18.06 -1.73
C GLN A 113 -20.39 19.00 -0.83
N THR A 114 -19.79 19.60 0.18
CA THR A 114 -20.48 20.55 1.09
C THR A 114 -20.97 21.80 0.37
N LYS A 115 -20.22 22.33 -0.61
CA LYS A 115 -20.68 23.46 -1.42
C LYS A 115 -21.87 23.07 -2.29
N GLY A 116 -21.80 21.91 -2.94
CA GLY A 116 -22.87 21.38 -3.77
C GLY A 116 -24.17 21.17 -3.00
N THR A 117 -24.11 20.58 -1.80
CA THR A 117 -25.31 20.40 -0.96
C THR A 117 -25.92 21.74 -0.55
N LYS A 118 -25.11 22.71 -0.12
CA LYS A 118 -25.59 24.05 0.26
C LYS A 118 -26.21 24.81 -0.92
N MET A 119 -25.65 24.66 -2.12
CA MET A 119 -26.22 25.27 -3.33
C MET A 119 -27.57 24.65 -3.68
N LEU A 120 -27.68 23.32 -3.57
CA LEU A 120 -28.94 22.61 -3.80
C LEU A 120 -30.01 23.01 -2.78
N GLU A 121 -29.67 23.03 -1.48
CA GLU A 121 -30.58 23.45 -0.40
C GLU A 121 -31.12 24.87 -0.61
N ARG A 122 -30.25 25.83 -0.97
CA ARG A 122 -30.68 27.20 -1.27
C ARG A 122 -31.55 27.29 -2.52
N GLY A 123 -31.23 26.51 -3.56
CA GLY A 123 -32.04 26.45 -4.77
C GLY A 123 -33.46 25.95 -4.49
N LEU A 124 -33.58 24.89 -3.69
CA LEU A 124 -34.87 24.36 -3.25
C LEU A 124 -35.64 25.40 -2.41
N GLN A 125 -35.01 26.04 -1.44
CA GLN A 125 -35.64 27.11 -0.64
C GLN A 125 -36.16 28.26 -1.52
N SER A 126 -35.36 28.70 -2.52
CA SER A 126 -35.80 29.76 -3.42
C SER A 126 -36.98 29.35 -4.33
N MET A 127 -37.06 28.06 -4.70
CA MET A 127 -38.21 27.55 -5.46
C MET A 127 -39.47 27.50 -4.58
N ASP A 128 -39.35 27.02 -3.34
CA ASP A 128 -40.47 26.98 -2.40
C ASP A 128 -41.01 28.40 -2.12
N GLU A 129 -40.12 29.40 -2.00
CA GLU A 129 -40.50 30.82 -1.85
C GLU A 129 -41.25 31.37 -3.06
N LEU A 130 -40.78 31.07 -4.28
CA LEU A 130 -41.44 31.49 -5.53
C LEU A 130 -42.82 30.84 -5.67
N GLU A 131 -42.93 29.55 -5.40
CA GLU A 131 -44.21 28.82 -5.48
C GLU A 131 -45.23 29.37 -4.46
N ALA A 132 -44.79 29.75 -3.26
CA ALA A 132 -45.65 30.39 -2.27
C ALA A 132 -46.18 31.76 -2.74
N VAL A 133 -45.34 32.56 -3.40
CA VAL A 133 -45.75 33.86 -3.98
C VAL A 133 -46.74 33.65 -5.13
N GLU A 134 -46.47 32.71 -6.04
CA GLU A 134 -47.38 32.38 -7.14
C GLU A 134 -48.76 31.93 -6.62
N GLN A 135 -48.80 31.10 -5.57
CA GLN A 135 -50.05 30.69 -4.94
C GLN A 135 -50.77 31.89 -4.29
N GLN A 136 -50.05 32.79 -3.65
CA GLN A 136 -50.62 33.99 -3.05
C GLN A 136 -51.21 34.94 -4.10
N GLU A 137 -50.50 35.16 -5.22
CA GLU A 137 -50.99 35.96 -6.35
C GLU A 137 -52.22 35.32 -6.99
N ALA A 138 -52.19 34.00 -7.21
CA ALA A 138 -53.34 33.27 -7.74
C ALA A 138 -54.57 33.42 -6.83
N GLN A 139 -54.39 33.30 -5.52
CA GLN A 139 -55.48 33.51 -4.55
C GLN A 139 -55.98 34.95 -4.59
N ALA A 140 -55.09 35.94 -4.63
CA ALA A 140 -55.47 37.35 -4.71
C ALA A 140 -56.25 37.68 -5.99
N VAL A 141 -55.90 37.06 -7.13
CA VAL A 141 -56.63 37.19 -8.39
C VAL A 141 -58.02 36.57 -8.28
N VAL A 142 -58.15 35.39 -7.68
CA VAL A 142 -59.45 34.74 -7.43
C VAL A 142 -60.32 35.60 -6.50
N ASP A 143 -59.75 36.11 -5.41
CA ASP A 143 -60.44 36.95 -4.44
C ASP A 143 -60.91 38.26 -5.09
N ALA A 144 -60.03 38.95 -5.85
CA ALA A 144 -60.38 40.17 -6.59
C ALA A 144 -61.50 39.91 -7.61
N ARG A 145 -61.44 38.78 -8.33
CA ARG A 145 -62.49 38.36 -9.26
C ARG A 145 -63.82 38.14 -8.54
N SER A 146 -63.81 37.49 -7.38
CA SER A 146 -65.00 37.23 -6.57
C SER A 146 -65.58 38.50 -5.93
N ALA A 147 -64.74 39.47 -5.60
CA ALA A 147 -65.13 40.79 -5.11
C ALA A 147 -65.68 41.73 -6.21
N GLY A 148 -65.82 41.23 -7.45
CA GLY A 148 -66.42 41.95 -8.56
C GLY A 148 -65.45 42.76 -9.42
N ALA A 149 -64.14 42.65 -9.20
CA ALA A 149 -63.12 43.36 -9.98
C ALA A 149 -62.83 42.74 -11.36
N ALA A 150 -63.51 41.63 -11.70
CA ALA A 150 -63.27 40.84 -12.92
C ALA A 150 -63.37 41.62 -14.25
N ASN A 151 -64.10 42.75 -14.26
CA ASN A 151 -64.38 43.55 -15.46
C ASN A 151 -63.91 45.01 -15.33
N ILE A 152 -63.02 45.34 -14.39
CA ILE A 152 -62.53 46.71 -14.20
C ILE A 152 -61.44 47.07 -15.23
N VAL A 153 -60.72 46.08 -15.75
CA VAL A 153 -59.67 46.28 -16.76
C VAL A 153 -60.21 45.88 -18.14
N ASP A 154 -60.41 46.87 -19.01
CA ASP A 154 -60.73 46.66 -20.42
C ASP A 154 -59.44 46.36 -21.21
N TRP A 155 -59.19 45.07 -21.47
CA TRP A 155 -58.04 44.61 -22.25
C TRP A 155 -58.09 45.04 -23.72
N THR A 156 -59.27 45.38 -24.25
CA THR A 156 -59.40 45.88 -25.64
C THR A 156 -58.88 47.31 -25.78
N ALA A 157 -58.96 48.11 -24.71
CA ALA A 157 -58.37 49.44 -24.65
C ALA A 157 -56.84 49.41 -24.47
N ILE A 158 -56.29 48.41 -23.75
CA ILE A 158 -54.85 48.29 -23.47
C ILE A 158 -54.07 47.71 -24.66
N LEU A 159 -54.59 46.67 -25.31
CA LEU A 159 -53.90 46.01 -26.43
C LEU A 159 -54.14 46.69 -27.79
N GLY A 160 -55.00 47.72 -27.82
CA GLY A 160 -55.46 48.35 -29.05
C GLY A 160 -56.29 47.39 -29.90
N ALA A 161 -57.24 47.92 -30.65
CA ALA A 161 -58.11 47.15 -31.55
C ALA A 161 -57.35 46.57 -32.76
N SER A 162 -56.30 45.77 -32.55
CA SER A 162 -55.56 45.08 -33.61
C SER A 162 -55.38 43.59 -33.40
N TRP A 163 -55.75 43.03 -32.23
CA TRP A 163 -55.78 41.58 -32.09
C TRP A 163 -57.13 41.02 -32.55
N SER A 164 -57.21 40.73 -33.84
CA SER A 164 -58.31 39.95 -34.41
C SER A 164 -58.09 38.47 -34.03
N ASP A 165 -58.96 37.92 -33.19
CA ASP A 165 -59.14 36.47 -33.12
C ASP A 165 -59.71 35.98 -34.47
N PRO A 166 -59.12 34.96 -35.12
CA PRO A 166 -59.77 34.30 -36.23
C PRO A 166 -60.84 33.36 -35.67
N ALA A 167 -62.07 33.84 -35.56
CA ALA A 167 -63.23 32.97 -35.38
C ALA A 167 -63.73 32.47 -36.75
N GLY A 168 -63.61 31.15 -36.97
CA GLY A 168 -64.28 30.41 -38.04
C GLY A 168 -63.66 29.01 -38.14
N GLU A 169 -64.37 27.89 -37.97
CA GLU A 169 -65.79 27.61 -37.99
C GLU A 169 -66.07 26.36 -37.14
N SER A 170 -67.24 26.34 -36.51
CA SER A 170 -67.87 25.11 -36.02
C SER A 170 -68.55 24.42 -37.20
N SER A 171 -68.09 23.22 -37.60
CA SER A 171 -68.90 22.28 -38.36
C SER A 171 -68.97 20.95 -37.63
N SER A 172 -70.17 20.64 -37.17
CA SER A 172 -70.60 19.35 -36.63
C SER A 172 -70.62 18.28 -37.72
N GLU A 173 -69.95 17.14 -37.50
CA GLU A 173 -70.42 15.89 -38.11
C GLU A 173 -70.16 14.68 -37.18
N VAL A 174 -71.27 14.13 -36.69
CA VAL A 174 -71.34 12.86 -35.98
C VAL A 174 -71.38 11.75 -37.02
N VAL A 175 -70.38 10.87 -37.06
CA VAL A 175 -70.54 9.52 -37.62
C VAL A 175 -69.97 8.49 -36.66
N ARG A 176 -70.89 7.70 -36.09
CA ARG A 176 -70.64 6.38 -35.49
C ARG A 176 -70.49 5.34 -36.60
N ARG A 177 -69.76 4.25 -36.29
CA ARG A 177 -69.55 2.96 -36.98
C ARG A 177 -68.17 2.85 -37.64
N SER A 178 -67.42 1.76 -37.54
CA SER A 178 -67.62 0.43 -36.92
C SER A 178 -66.25 -0.19 -36.67
#